data_AF-A0A8H5G678-F1
#
_entry.id   AF-A0A8H5G678-F1
#
_cell.length_a   1.000
_cell.length_b   1.000
_cell.length_c   1.000
_cell.angle_alpha   90.00
_cell.angle_beta   90.00
_cell.angle_gamma   90.00
#
_symmetry.space_group_name_H-M   'P 1'
#
loop_
_entity.id
_entity.type
_entity.pdbx_description
1 polymer ?
#
loop_
_entity_poly.entity_id
_entity_poly.type
_entity_poly.pdbx_seq_one_letter_code
_entity_poly.pdbx_strand_id
1 'polypeptide(L)'
;MRLYTQRCPSLALLLVLVVHAAQGTFITNDTSDLSLSTYEYIVIGGGTVGLAVANRLAVNHSVLVVERGPDLSDSDVINNPFTPFGTPSPCHFSMAGAPQVGSNGVRSLPLTYGSCLGGGSSINAMMGARPTFAGMGAVEALGNPGWGWDDFLPYMQRSETFTPPDPTQLAEGANYIAAVHGFDGPVGVSFARPFVAPEMQDAAKTTVQSAFDNLVALTRDMGDGFSGGHVASFYHHIHFNETVQADRRSSSAWSFLYPQAQQRAGLTVLTGYRVNSLVTLKKRGGEVTATGVLVQPTIGGGTIVFNISKEVVISSGALYSPAILQRSGIGNATYLKSLQIEPVLDLPSVGANFQDQILLTNVSFPLAASANNTNVTGGADVLLGIVVSHPTARDALGTDGAAAIDASCKRALTLDAYIDTYLYHDYIETP
;
A
#
# COMPACT_ATOMS: atom_id res chain seq x y z
N MET A 1 47.32 -78.00 16.47
CA MET A 1 47.14 -77.56 15.07
C MET A 1 45.76 -76.96 14.93
N ARG A 2 45.64 -75.62 14.85
CA ARG A 2 44.60 -74.89 14.10
C ARG A 2 44.73 -73.39 14.35
N LEU A 3 44.58 -72.67 13.25
CA LEU A 3 44.99 -71.30 13.00
C LEU A 3 44.03 -70.26 13.60
N TYR A 4 44.61 -69.11 13.96
CA TYR A 4 43.94 -67.85 14.24
C TYR A 4 43.38 -67.23 12.95
N THR A 5 42.13 -66.77 12.99
CA THR A 5 41.62 -65.75 12.05
C THR A 5 40.81 -64.71 12.81
N GLN A 6 41.19 -63.45 12.62
CA GLN A 6 40.67 -62.23 13.23
C GLN A 6 39.18 -62.00 12.90
N ARG A 7 38.45 -61.39 13.85
CA ARG A 7 37.15 -60.76 13.64
C ARG A 7 37.32 -59.24 13.73
N CYS A 8 36.87 -58.52 12.70
CA CYS A 8 36.58 -57.10 12.74
C CYS A 8 35.09 -56.96 12.37
N PRO A 9 34.20 -56.40 13.21
CA PRO A 9 32.85 -56.08 12.79
C PRO A 9 32.84 -54.70 12.13
N SER A 10 32.10 -54.66 11.02
CA SER A 10 31.80 -53.54 10.13
C SER A 10 31.24 -52.30 10.83
N LEU A 11 31.83 -51.14 10.54
CA LEU A 11 31.23 -49.82 10.73
C LEU A 11 30.00 -49.70 9.81
N ALA A 12 28.80 -49.55 10.38
CA ALA A 12 27.65 -49.03 9.67
C ALA A 12 27.67 -47.50 9.79
N LEU A 13 28.03 -46.81 8.70
CA LEU A 13 27.84 -45.38 8.57
C LEU A 13 26.34 -45.13 8.32
N LEU A 14 25.62 -44.59 9.32
CA LEU A 14 24.33 -43.96 9.08
C LEU A 14 24.58 -42.62 8.37
N LEU A 15 24.36 -42.59 7.05
CA LEU A 15 24.15 -41.32 6.35
C LEU A 15 22.80 -40.76 6.83
N VAL A 16 22.84 -39.76 7.71
CA VAL A 16 21.69 -38.89 7.93
C VAL A 16 21.60 -37.97 6.70
N LEU A 17 20.80 -38.38 5.73
CA LEU A 17 20.29 -37.48 4.70
C LEU A 17 19.37 -36.48 5.40
N VAL A 18 19.92 -35.34 5.82
CA VAL A 18 19.12 -34.14 6.10
C VAL A 18 18.63 -33.65 4.74
N VAL A 19 17.49 -34.18 4.31
CA VAL A 19 16.68 -33.55 3.27
C VAL A 19 16.28 -32.20 3.86
N HIS A 20 16.95 -31.13 3.44
CA HIS A 20 16.42 -29.78 3.57
C HIS A 20 15.19 -29.72 2.68
N ALA A 21 14.05 -30.21 3.19
CA ALA A 21 12.77 -29.80 2.66
C ALA A 21 12.77 -28.28 2.79
N ALA A 22 12.73 -27.57 1.65
CA ALA A 22 12.59 -26.13 1.64
C ALA A 22 11.26 -25.81 2.35
N GLN A 23 11.33 -25.50 3.64
CA GLN A 23 10.17 -25.04 4.38
C GLN A 23 9.81 -23.69 3.77
N GLY A 24 8.56 -23.56 3.32
CA GLY A 24 8.06 -22.30 2.78
C GLY A 24 7.93 -21.24 3.87
N THR A 25 7.24 -20.16 3.56
CA THR A 25 6.89 -19.16 4.56
C THR A 25 6.05 -19.80 5.67
N PHE A 26 6.39 -19.52 6.93
CA PHE A 26 5.63 -20.01 8.08
C PHE A 26 4.61 -18.96 8.54
N ILE A 27 3.32 -19.29 8.54
CA ILE A 27 2.24 -18.40 8.99
C ILE A 27 1.56 -19.04 10.20
N THR A 28 1.44 -18.30 11.30
CA THR A 28 0.75 -18.76 12.52
C THR A 28 -0.04 -17.62 13.17
N ASN A 29 -1.00 -17.98 14.01
CA ASN A 29 -1.69 -17.09 14.94
C ASN A 29 -1.44 -17.47 16.42
N ASP A 30 -0.50 -18.38 16.67
CA ASP A 30 -0.08 -18.80 18.00
C ASP A 30 1.42 -18.55 18.18
N THR A 31 1.77 -17.86 19.26
CA THR A 31 3.16 -17.60 19.60
C THR A 31 3.87 -18.83 20.15
N SER A 32 3.14 -19.86 20.57
CA SER A 32 3.71 -21.14 21.01
C SER A 32 4.39 -21.91 19.87
N ASP A 33 3.99 -21.64 18.62
CA ASP A 33 4.59 -22.21 17.42
C ASP A 33 5.93 -21.57 17.04
N LEU A 34 6.28 -20.42 17.64
CA LEU A 34 7.46 -19.66 17.27
C LEU A 34 8.70 -20.20 17.99
N SER A 35 9.69 -20.63 17.22
CA SER A 35 10.96 -21.17 17.73
C SER A 35 12.00 -20.10 18.06
N LEU A 36 11.83 -18.88 17.54
CA LEU A 36 12.76 -17.77 17.71
C LEU A 36 12.14 -16.66 18.55
N SER A 37 12.85 -16.24 19.59
CA SER A 37 12.58 -15.01 20.33
C SER A 37 13.34 -13.80 19.76
N THR A 38 14.30 -14.04 18.86
CA THR A 38 15.14 -13.03 18.20
C THR A 38 15.14 -13.24 16.71
N TYR A 39 14.88 -12.18 15.95
CA TYR A 39 14.93 -12.16 14.48
C TYR A 39 16.00 -11.18 14.00
N GLU A 40 16.46 -11.34 12.76
CA GLU A 40 17.31 -10.31 12.14
C GLU A 40 16.50 -9.06 11.84
N TYR A 41 15.34 -9.24 11.20
CA TYR A 41 14.42 -8.15 10.92
C TYR A 41 13.05 -8.44 11.52
N ILE A 42 12.41 -7.38 12.03
CA ILE A 42 10.98 -7.42 12.35
C ILE A 42 10.27 -6.37 11.51
N VAL A 43 9.24 -6.80 10.78
CA VAL A 43 8.38 -5.94 9.95
C VAL A 43 7.03 -5.79 10.65
N ILE A 44 6.67 -4.55 10.97
CA ILE A 44 5.43 -4.25 11.71
C ILE A 44 4.30 -3.93 10.74
N GLY A 45 3.38 -4.87 10.58
CA GLY A 45 2.24 -4.80 9.67
C GLY A 45 2.51 -5.57 8.38
N GLY A 46 1.72 -6.62 8.14
CA GLY A 46 1.69 -7.44 6.93
C GLY A 46 0.83 -6.84 5.83
N GLY A 47 0.92 -5.51 5.63
CA GLY A 47 0.22 -4.78 4.58
C GLY A 47 1.00 -4.66 3.28
N THR A 48 0.56 -3.75 2.39
CA THR A 48 1.11 -3.53 1.04
C THR A 48 2.63 -3.43 1.00
N VAL A 49 3.21 -2.57 1.85
CA VAL A 49 4.68 -2.37 1.91
C VAL A 49 5.36 -3.48 2.72
N GLY A 50 4.75 -3.87 3.84
CA GLY A 50 5.38 -4.80 4.79
C GLY A 50 5.68 -6.16 4.18
N LEU A 51 4.73 -6.75 3.44
CA LEU A 51 4.96 -8.05 2.79
C LEU A 51 5.97 -7.98 1.65
N ALA A 52 6.01 -6.87 0.90
CA ALA A 52 7.01 -6.67 -0.14
C ALA A 52 8.43 -6.60 0.45
N VAL A 53 8.62 -5.82 1.52
CA VAL A 53 9.91 -5.71 2.21
C VAL A 53 10.30 -7.03 2.86
N ALA A 54 9.39 -7.66 3.61
CA ALA A 54 9.64 -8.91 4.30
C ALA A 54 10.05 -10.03 3.35
N ASN A 55 9.35 -10.18 2.22
CA ASN A 55 9.67 -11.20 1.20
C ASN A 55 11.10 -11.04 0.63
N ARG A 56 11.54 -9.80 0.41
CA ARG A 56 12.87 -9.51 -0.14
C ARG A 56 13.97 -9.73 0.90
N LEU A 57 13.75 -9.32 2.15
CA LEU A 57 14.70 -9.55 3.24
C LEU A 57 14.84 -11.04 3.57
N ALA A 58 13.72 -11.78 3.57
CA ALA A 58 13.67 -13.19 3.95
C ALA A 58 14.37 -14.15 2.98
N VAL A 59 14.95 -13.64 1.88
CA VAL A 59 15.83 -14.42 1.00
C VAL A 59 17.07 -14.90 1.74
N ASN A 60 17.66 -14.04 2.60
CA ASN A 60 18.92 -14.32 3.30
C ASN A 60 18.85 -14.06 4.80
N HIS A 61 17.68 -13.67 5.31
CA HIS A 61 17.51 -13.26 6.70
C HIS A 61 16.32 -13.94 7.36
N SER A 62 16.40 -14.09 8.68
CA SER A 62 15.25 -14.39 9.52
C SER A 62 14.39 -13.14 9.70
N VAL A 63 13.13 -13.20 9.27
CA VAL A 63 12.20 -12.08 9.28
C VAL A 63 10.90 -12.48 9.96
N LEU A 64 10.48 -11.70 10.95
CA LEU A 64 9.15 -11.81 11.54
C LEU A 64 8.28 -10.65 11.05
N VAL A 65 7.15 -10.97 10.42
CA VAL A 65 6.05 -10.03 10.19
C VAL A 65 5.05 -10.16 11.33
N VAL A 66 4.68 -9.05 11.96
CA VAL A 66 3.60 -9.01 12.95
C VAL A 66 2.41 -8.29 12.34
N GLU A 67 1.32 -9.00 12.09
CA GLU A 67 0.08 -8.47 11.51
C GLU A 67 -1.07 -8.53 12.51
N ARG A 68 -1.77 -7.39 12.63
CA ARG A 68 -2.93 -7.26 13.53
C ARG A 68 -4.08 -8.15 13.09
N GLY A 69 -4.35 -8.17 11.80
CA GLY A 69 -5.46 -8.88 11.22
C GLY A 69 -5.23 -10.38 10.99
N PRO A 70 -6.28 -11.10 10.56
CA PRO A 70 -6.20 -12.50 10.21
C PRO A 70 -5.55 -12.74 8.84
N ASP A 71 -5.17 -14.00 8.61
CA ASP A 71 -4.99 -14.55 7.27
C ASP A 71 -6.36 -14.88 6.66
N LEU A 72 -6.60 -14.41 5.42
CA LEU A 72 -7.86 -14.61 4.69
C LEU A 72 -7.58 -15.11 3.26
N SER A 73 -6.53 -15.92 3.10
CA SER A 73 -6.11 -16.56 1.85
C SER A 73 -7.26 -17.22 1.09
N ASP A 74 -8.19 -17.86 1.80
CA ASP A 74 -9.35 -18.58 1.24
C ASP A 74 -10.63 -17.74 1.09
N SER A 75 -10.58 -16.43 1.34
CA SER A 75 -11.77 -15.57 1.26
C SER A 75 -12.09 -15.17 -0.17
N ASP A 76 -13.13 -15.78 -0.75
CA ASP A 76 -13.61 -15.42 -2.10
C ASP A 76 -13.98 -13.93 -2.21
N VAL A 77 -14.58 -13.35 -1.17
CA VAL A 77 -14.98 -11.94 -1.17
C VAL A 77 -13.78 -10.99 -1.31
N ILE A 78 -12.65 -11.32 -0.69
CA ILE A 78 -11.42 -10.55 -0.80
C ILE A 78 -10.75 -10.83 -2.15
N ASN A 79 -10.71 -12.08 -2.55
CA ASN A 79 -9.94 -12.51 -3.71
C ASN A 79 -10.63 -12.22 -5.04
N ASN A 80 -11.95 -12.08 -5.05
CA ASN A 80 -12.75 -11.80 -6.23
C ASN A 80 -12.68 -10.30 -6.57
N PRO A 81 -12.14 -9.93 -7.75
CA PRO A 81 -12.06 -8.54 -8.15
C PRO A 81 -13.43 -7.91 -8.44
N PHE A 82 -14.46 -8.70 -8.67
CA PHE A 82 -15.83 -8.23 -8.96
C PHE A 82 -16.68 -8.02 -7.70
N THR A 83 -16.11 -8.13 -6.50
CA THR A 83 -16.77 -7.77 -5.23
C THR A 83 -15.92 -6.81 -4.39
N PRO A 84 -15.48 -5.66 -4.95
CA PRO A 84 -14.42 -4.83 -4.35
C PRO A 84 -14.79 -4.25 -2.98
N PHE A 85 -16.08 -4.10 -2.67
CA PHE A 85 -16.58 -3.47 -1.44
C PHE A 85 -17.25 -4.45 -0.46
N GLY A 86 -17.16 -5.76 -0.71
CA GLY A 86 -17.83 -6.78 0.12
C GLY A 86 -17.05 -7.23 1.36
N THR A 87 -15.80 -6.79 1.53
CA THR A 87 -14.89 -7.37 2.54
C THR A 87 -15.44 -7.21 3.97
N PRO A 88 -15.53 -8.30 4.77
CA PRO A 88 -16.05 -8.22 6.12
C PRO A 88 -15.03 -7.67 7.13
N SER A 89 -15.54 -7.24 8.28
CA SER A 89 -14.76 -7.05 9.51
C SER A 89 -14.16 -8.40 9.96
N PRO A 90 -12.93 -8.44 10.53
CA PRO A 90 -12.10 -7.31 10.92
C PRO A 90 -11.20 -6.77 9.80
N CYS A 91 -11.20 -7.37 8.60
CA CYS A 91 -10.34 -6.95 7.49
C CYS A 91 -10.75 -5.57 6.97
N HIS A 92 -12.05 -5.32 6.76
CA HIS A 92 -12.55 -3.96 6.56
C HIS A 92 -12.71 -3.26 7.91
N PHE A 93 -11.72 -2.44 8.27
CA PHE A 93 -11.71 -1.72 9.54
C PHE A 93 -11.87 -0.22 9.30
N SER A 94 -12.79 0.41 10.02
CA SER A 94 -13.01 1.85 9.98
C SER A 94 -12.91 2.46 11.37
N MET A 95 -12.33 3.65 11.45
CA MET A 95 -12.36 4.49 12.63
C MET A 95 -12.94 5.86 12.30
N ALA A 96 -13.57 6.50 13.27
CA ALA A 96 -14.01 7.89 13.10
C ALA A 96 -12.79 8.83 13.16
N GLY A 97 -12.66 9.69 12.16
CA GLY A 97 -11.75 10.84 12.23
C GLY A 97 -12.21 11.88 13.23
N ALA A 98 -11.32 12.82 13.57
CA ALA A 98 -11.68 13.98 14.38
C ALA A 98 -12.79 14.82 13.69
N PRO A 99 -13.60 15.58 14.46
CA PRO A 99 -14.56 16.51 13.88
C PRO A 99 -13.89 17.49 12.92
N GLN A 100 -14.43 17.63 11.72
CA GLN A 100 -13.83 18.38 10.63
C GLN A 100 -14.13 19.88 10.76
N VAL A 101 -13.07 20.70 10.81
CA VAL A 101 -13.17 22.17 10.94
C VAL A 101 -14.00 22.78 9.82
N GLY A 102 -13.80 22.33 8.57
CA GLY A 102 -14.57 22.77 7.40
C GLY A 102 -16.07 22.43 7.44
N SER A 103 -16.53 21.70 8.46
CA SER A 103 -17.94 21.39 8.73
C SER A 103 -18.47 22.04 10.00
N ASN A 104 -17.79 23.05 10.55
CA ASN A 104 -18.06 23.64 11.88
C ASN A 104 -18.07 22.58 13.01
N GLY A 105 -17.24 21.54 12.88
CA GLY A 105 -17.15 20.45 13.87
C GLY A 105 -18.34 19.50 13.89
N VAL A 106 -19.27 19.59 12.92
CA VAL A 106 -20.48 18.75 12.90
C VAL A 106 -20.20 17.35 12.35
N ARG A 107 -19.27 17.22 11.40
CA ARG A 107 -19.00 15.93 10.73
C ARG A 107 -17.66 15.35 11.15
N SER A 108 -17.67 14.06 11.48
CA SER A 108 -16.48 13.20 11.47
C SER A 108 -16.53 12.32 10.23
N LEU A 109 -15.42 12.23 9.51
CA LEU A 109 -15.30 11.35 8.34
C LEU A 109 -14.69 10.00 8.77
N PRO A 110 -15.22 8.87 8.28
CA PRO A 110 -14.61 7.58 8.54
C PRO A 110 -13.28 7.45 7.79
N LEU A 111 -12.27 6.90 8.47
CA LEU A 111 -11.00 6.49 7.89
C LEU A 111 -11.01 4.96 7.83
N THR A 112 -11.00 4.41 6.62
CA THR A 112 -11.10 2.97 6.37
C THR A 112 -9.76 2.39 5.90
N TYR A 113 -9.38 1.22 6.42
CA TYR A 113 -8.14 0.53 6.08
C TYR A 113 -8.27 -0.98 6.24
N GLY A 114 -7.37 -1.71 5.57
CA GLY A 114 -7.30 -3.16 5.65
C GLY A 114 -6.56 -3.60 6.91
N SER A 115 -7.21 -4.39 7.76
CA SER A 115 -6.63 -5.02 8.96
C SER A 115 -6.68 -6.54 8.82
N CYS A 116 -5.85 -7.06 7.92
CA CYS A 116 -5.71 -8.46 7.48
C CYS A 116 -4.40 -8.56 6.70
N LEU A 117 -3.92 -9.77 6.42
CA LEU A 117 -2.79 -9.92 5.50
C LEU A 117 -3.09 -9.27 4.15
N GLY A 118 -2.11 -8.49 3.67
CA GLY A 118 -2.20 -7.63 2.50
C GLY A 118 -2.73 -6.22 2.79
N GLY A 119 -3.28 -5.96 3.97
CA GLY A 119 -3.72 -4.64 4.41
C GLY A 119 -4.64 -3.96 3.41
N GLY A 120 -4.38 -2.68 3.10
CA GLY A 120 -5.18 -1.90 2.15
C GLY A 120 -5.30 -2.54 0.76
N SER A 121 -4.28 -3.26 0.28
CA SER A 121 -4.35 -3.95 -1.02
C SER A 121 -5.36 -5.10 -1.07
N SER A 122 -5.77 -5.64 0.07
CA SER A 122 -6.80 -6.68 0.17
C SER A 122 -8.23 -6.11 0.13
N ILE A 123 -8.40 -4.80 0.31
CA ILE A 123 -9.74 -4.16 0.39
C ILE A 123 -9.95 -2.99 -0.57
N ASN A 124 -8.91 -2.56 -1.29
CA ASN A 124 -9.00 -1.42 -2.20
C ASN A 124 -9.81 -1.76 -3.47
N ALA A 125 -10.02 -0.76 -4.32
CA ALA A 125 -10.73 -0.92 -5.60
C ALA A 125 -9.85 -1.48 -6.74
N MET A 126 -8.61 -1.90 -6.46
CA MET A 126 -7.62 -2.41 -7.43
C MET A 126 -7.25 -1.46 -8.58
N MET A 127 -7.72 -0.21 -8.60
CA MET A 127 -7.37 0.74 -9.67
C MET A 127 -5.85 0.90 -9.78
N GLY A 128 -5.33 0.75 -11.00
CA GLY A 128 -3.91 0.87 -11.29
C GLY A 128 -3.60 2.20 -11.98
N ALA A 129 -2.69 2.97 -11.40
CA ALA A 129 -2.11 4.17 -11.97
C ALA A 129 -0.72 4.36 -11.38
N ARG A 130 0.06 5.31 -11.92
CA ARG A 130 1.34 5.71 -11.32
C ARG A 130 1.38 7.21 -10.99
N PRO A 131 2.31 7.62 -10.12
CA PRO A 131 2.59 9.03 -9.90
C PRO A 131 2.89 9.77 -11.22
N THR A 132 2.73 11.09 -11.22
CA THR A 132 3.12 11.91 -12.38
C THR A 132 4.61 12.27 -12.32
N PHE A 133 5.18 12.66 -13.47
CA PHE A 133 6.52 13.27 -13.52
C PHE A 133 6.65 14.44 -12.55
N ALA A 134 5.64 15.31 -12.52
CA ALA A 134 5.61 16.47 -11.63
C ALA A 134 5.57 16.06 -10.14
N GLY A 135 4.78 15.03 -9.80
CA GLY A 135 4.70 14.51 -8.43
C GLY A 135 6.03 13.92 -7.96
N MET A 136 6.65 13.06 -8.77
CA MET A 136 7.95 12.47 -8.45
C MET A 136 9.06 13.52 -8.40
N GLY A 137 9.08 14.45 -9.37
CA GLY A 137 10.04 15.56 -9.39
C GLY A 137 9.93 16.47 -8.17
N ALA A 138 8.72 16.69 -7.65
CA ALA A 138 8.52 17.43 -6.40
C ALA A 138 9.09 16.69 -5.18
N VAL A 139 8.95 15.36 -5.11
CA VAL A 139 9.54 14.55 -4.03
C VAL A 139 11.07 14.65 -4.06
N GLU A 140 11.67 14.54 -5.25
CA GLU A 140 13.12 14.68 -5.40
C GLU A 140 13.61 16.09 -5.03
N ALA A 141 12.92 17.12 -5.52
CA ALA A 141 13.24 18.53 -5.25
C ALA A 141 13.15 18.91 -3.76
N LEU A 142 12.41 18.14 -2.94
CA LEU A 142 12.39 18.27 -1.48
C LEU A 142 13.69 17.79 -0.79
N GLY A 143 14.71 17.38 -1.56
CA GLY A 143 16.01 16.93 -1.05
C GLY A 143 16.14 15.41 -0.97
N ASN A 144 15.39 14.67 -1.77
CA ASN A 144 15.38 13.21 -1.80
C ASN A 144 15.96 12.69 -3.14
N PRO A 145 17.28 12.79 -3.35
CA PRO A 145 17.90 12.36 -4.60
C PRO A 145 17.64 10.86 -4.87
N GLY A 146 17.35 10.51 -6.12
CA GLY A 146 17.04 9.13 -6.52
C GLY A 146 15.57 8.73 -6.32
N TRP A 147 14.71 9.68 -5.92
CA TRP A 147 13.26 9.52 -5.91
C TRP A 147 12.57 10.20 -7.10
N GLY A 148 13.36 10.62 -8.10
CA GLY A 148 12.85 11.10 -9.38
C GLY A 148 12.21 9.97 -10.20
N TRP A 149 11.52 10.35 -11.28
CA TRP A 149 10.84 9.40 -12.15
C TRP A 149 11.79 8.36 -12.74
N ASP A 150 12.91 8.81 -13.32
CA ASP A 150 13.86 7.95 -14.03
C ASP A 150 14.52 6.92 -13.10
N ASP A 151 14.78 7.29 -11.85
CA ASP A 151 15.36 6.40 -10.84
C ASP A 151 14.34 5.39 -10.30
N PHE A 152 13.08 5.78 -10.17
CA PHE A 152 12.06 4.98 -9.50
C PHE A 152 11.23 4.09 -10.46
N LEU A 153 11.04 4.49 -11.72
CA LEU A 153 10.32 3.71 -12.73
C LEU A 153 10.84 2.26 -12.85
N PRO A 154 12.16 1.99 -12.88
CA PRO A 154 12.69 0.63 -12.91
C PRO A 154 12.21 -0.24 -11.74
N TYR A 155 12.02 0.34 -10.54
CA TYR A 155 11.49 -0.39 -9.39
C TYR A 155 9.98 -0.65 -9.51
N MET A 156 9.22 0.31 -10.04
CA MET A 156 7.80 0.11 -10.35
C MET A 156 7.62 -1.03 -11.36
N GLN A 157 8.40 -1.03 -12.44
CA GLN A 157 8.42 -2.12 -13.43
C GLN A 157 8.82 -3.45 -12.80
N ARG A 158 9.91 -3.49 -12.01
CA ARG A 158 10.35 -4.73 -11.35
C ARG A 158 9.33 -5.32 -10.38
N SER A 159 8.39 -4.51 -9.87
CA SER A 159 7.32 -4.99 -8.99
C SER A 159 6.16 -5.65 -9.73
N GLU A 160 6.02 -5.37 -11.03
CA GLU A 160 4.84 -5.63 -11.84
C GLU A 160 5.02 -6.82 -12.80
N THR A 161 3.98 -7.64 -12.91
CA THR A 161 3.69 -8.48 -14.08
C THR A 161 2.42 -7.95 -14.73
N PHE A 162 2.58 -7.20 -15.81
CA PHE A 162 1.49 -6.68 -16.61
C PHE A 162 1.03 -7.73 -17.63
N THR A 163 -0.25 -8.08 -17.63
CA THR A 163 -0.87 -8.90 -18.67
C THR A 163 -1.53 -7.97 -19.70
N PRO A 164 -1.00 -7.90 -20.93
CA PRO A 164 -1.59 -7.06 -21.98
C PRO A 164 -3.08 -7.35 -22.23
N PRO A 165 -3.85 -6.35 -22.66
CA PRO A 165 -5.24 -6.57 -23.07
C PRO A 165 -5.30 -7.55 -24.25
N ASP A 166 -6.30 -8.43 -24.23
CA ASP A 166 -6.58 -9.34 -25.33
C ASP A 166 -7.26 -8.60 -26.51
N PRO A 167 -7.44 -9.24 -27.69
CA PRO A 167 -8.05 -8.58 -28.84
C PRO A 167 -9.45 -8.01 -28.60
N THR A 168 -10.24 -8.64 -27.71
CA THR A 168 -11.58 -8.16 -27.37
C THR A 168 -11.46 -6.88 -26.53
N GLN A 169 -10.64 -6.90 -25.48
CA GLN A 169 -10.40 -5.73 -24.63
C GLN A 169 -9.82 -4.55 -25.43
N LEU A 170 -8.93 -4.81 -26.39
CA LEU A 170 -8.38 -3.78 -27.29
C LEU A 170 -9.47 -3.15 -28.16
N ALA A 171 -10.36 -3.96 -28.74
CA ALA A 171 -11.49 -3.47 -29.53
C ALA A 171 -12.49 -2.66 -28.68
N GLU A 172 -12.56 -2.96 -27.39
CA GLU A 172 -13.39 -2.31 -26.38
C GLU A 172 -12.74 -1.06 -25.76
N GLY A 173 -11.54 -0.67 -26.23
CA GLY A 173 -10.90 0.59 -25.89
C GLY A 173 -9.85 0.53 -24.78
N ALA A 174 -9.50 -0.67 -24.29
CA ALA A 174 -8.30 -0.86 -23.48
C ALA A 174 -7.04 -0.55 -24.29
N ASN A 175 -6.05 0.07 -23.66
CA ASN A 175 -4.76 0.37 -24.28
C ASN A 175 -3.66 0.40 -23.22
N TYR A 176 -2.40 0.36 -23.66
CA TYR A 176 -1.24 0.43 -22.78
C TYR A 176 0.00 0.87 -23.54
N ILE A 177 1.04 1.25 -22.80
CA ILE A 177 2.38 1.57 -23.30
C ILE A 177 3.37 0.55 -22.71
N ALA A 178 3.81 -0.41 -23.51
CA ALA A 178 4.68 -1.50 -23.05
C ALA A 178 5.96 -1.00 -22.33
N ALA A 179 6.52 0.12 -22.78
CA ALA A 179 7.77 0.69 -22.25
C ALA A 179 7.67 1.12 -20.78
N VAL A 180 6.46 1.36 -20.26
CA VAL A 180 6.29 1.73 -18.85
C VAL A 180 5.97 0.52 -17.99
N HIS A 181 5.56 -0.63 -18.52
CA HIS A 181 5.21 -1.78 -17.68
C HIS A 181 6.37 -2.75 -17.42
N GLY A 182 6.28 -3.49 -16.31
CA GLY A 182 7.06 -4.70 -16.08
C GLY A 182 6.24 -5.96 -16.36
N PHE A 183 6.92 -7.10 -16.57
CA PHE A 183 6.28 -8.35 -17.02
C PHE A 183 6.68 -9.58 -16.18
N ASP A 184 7.53 -9.40 -15.17
CA ASP A 184 8.14 -10.52 -14.42
C ASP A 184 8.00 -10.35 -12.89
N GLY A 185 7.40 -9.26 -12.44
CA GLY A 185 7.26 -8.91 -11.04
C GLY A 185 6.15 -9.67 -10.29
N PRO A 186 6.18 -9.67 -8.96
CA PRO A 186 5.21 -10.40 -8.15
C PRO A 186 3.76 -9.88 -8.25
N VAL A 187 3.56 -8.60 -8.56
CA VAL A 187 2.23 -7.97 -8.56
C VAL A 187 1.59 -8.11 -9.93
N GLY A 188 0.50 -8.87 -10.00
CA GLY A 188 -0.31 -8.98 -11.21
C GLY A 188 -1.05 -7.69 -11.51
N VAL A 189 -0.95 -7.24 -12.75
CA VAL A 189 -1.64 -6.06 -13.27
C VAL A 189 -2.27 -6.40 -14.61
N SER A 190 -3.56 -6.15 -14.78
CA SER A 190 -4.26 -6.40 -16.04
C SER A 190 -5.53 -5.56 -16.17
N PHE A 191 -6.11 -5.56 -17.36
CA PHE A 191 -7.52 -5.23 -17.49
C PHE A 191 -8.37 -6.42 -17.03
N ALA A 192 -9.50 -6.15 -16.37
CA ALA A 192 -10.45 -7.18 -15.98
C ALA A 192 -11.04 -7.87 -17.21
N ARG A 193 -11.35 -9.17 -17.09
CA ARG A 193 -11.92 -10.03 -18.12
C ARG A 193 -13.27 -10.57 -17.66
N PRO A 194 -14.38 -10.20 -18.32
CA PRO A 194 -14.48 -9.30 -19.49
C PRO A 194 -14.14 -7.84 -19.15
N PHE A 195 -13.85 -7.03 -20.17
CA PHE A 195 -13.56 -5.60 -19.98
C PHE A 195 -14.75 -4.90 -19.32
N VAL A 196 -14.44 -4.02 -18.37
CA VAL A 196 -15.46 -3.43 -17.51
C VAL A 196 -16.06 -2.19 -18.17
N ALA A 197 -17.37 -2.24 -18.42
CA ALA A 197 -18.18 -1.11 -18.89
C ALA A 197 -17.59 -0.35 -20.11
N PRO A 198 -17.27 -1.03 -21.24
CA PRO A 198 -16.68 -0.40 -22.43
C PRO A 198 -17.43 0.83 -22.92
N GLU A 199 -18.76 0.73 -23.04
CA GLU A 199 -19.61 1.84 -23.51
C GLU A 199 -19.53 3.07 -22.59
N MET A 200 -19.46 2.85 -21.28
CA MET A 200 -19.33 3.93 -20.30
C MET A 200 -17.96 4.60 -20.38
N GLN A 201 -16.90 3.81 -20.56
CA GLN A 201 -15.54 4.36 -20.70
C GLN A 201 -15.41 5.18 -21.99
N ASP A 202 -15.98 4.72 -23.10
CA ASP A 202 -15.98 5.46 -24.36
C ASP A 202 -16.78 6.77 -24.27
N ALA A 203 -17.97 6.71 -23.68
CA ALA A 203 -18.78 7.89 -23.42
C ALA A 203 -18.06 8.89 -22.50
N ALA A 204 -17.36 8.43 -21.46
CA ALA A 204 -16.58 9.28 -20.56
C ALA A 204 -15.43 9.97 -21.28
N LYS A 205 -14.63 9.23 -22.06
CA LYS A 205 -13.53 9.80 -22.86
C LYS A 205 -14.03 10.89 -23.82
N THR A 206 -15.08 10.59 -24.58
CA THR A 206 -15.71 11.53 -25.51
C THR A 206 -16.25 12.77 -24.80
N THR A 207 -16.96 12.57 -23.68
CA THR A 207 -17.54 13.67 -22.90
C THR A 207 -16.45 14.57 -22.34
N VAL A 208 -15.39 14.01 -21.75
CA VAL A 208 -14.29 14.80 -21.17
C VAL A 208 -13.59 15.63 -22.24
N GLN A 209 -13.26 15.04 -23.40
CA GLN A 209 -12.67 15.82 -24.50
C GLN A 209 -13.58 16.97 -24.92
N SER A 210 -14.88 16.72 -25.08
CA SER A 210 -15.84 17.76 -25.49
C SER A 210 -16.09 18.83 -24.43
N ALA A 211 -16.19 18.44 -23.15
CA ALA A 211 -16.54 19.34 -22.05
C ALA A 211 -15.41 20.31 -21.70
N PHE A 212 -14.17 19.92 -22.01
CA PHE A 212 -12.98 20.72 -21.75
C PHE A 212 -12.31 21.21 -23.04
N ASP A 213 -13.02 21.29 -24.17
CA ASP A 213 -12.49 21.77 -25.45
C ASP A 213 -11.13 21.14 -25.85
N ASN A 214 -10.96 19.85 -25.57
CA ASN A 214 -9.73 19.06 -25.75
C ASN A 214 -8.51 19.53 -24.92
N LEU A 215 -8.70 20.36 -23.89
CA LEU A 215 -7.65 20.70 -22.92
C LEU A 215 -7.25 19.50 -22.06
N VAL A 216 -8.17 18.55 -21.87
CA VAL A 216 -7.88 17.24 -21.26
C VAL A 216 -7.60 16.23 -22.36
N ALA A 217 -6.37 15.74 -22.39
CA ALA A 217 -5.89 14.84 -23.44
C ALA A 217 -6.26 13.38 -23.16
N LEU A 218 -6.37 12.56 -24.20
CA LEU A 218 -6.40 11.11 -24.04
C LEU A 218 -4.97 10.59 -23.98
N THR A 219 -4.66 9.78 -22.96
CA THR A 219 -3.46 8.95 -22.97
C THR A 219 -3.84 7.50 -23.27
N ARG A 220 -2.84 6.72 -23.67
CA ARG A 220 -2.97 5.27 -23.83
C ARG A 220 -2.86 4.55 -22.50
N ASP A 221 -2.29 5.17 -21.47
CA ASP A 221 -1.85 4.48 -20.27
C ASP A 221 -1.78 5.43 -19.06
N MET A 222 -2.44 5.08 -17.96
CA MET A 222 -2.40 5.88 -16.71
C MET A 222 -1.08 5.72 -15.92
N GLY A 223 -0.19 4.84 -16.36
CA GLY A 223 1.12 4.56 -15.79
C GLY A 223 2.27 5.30 -16.48
N ASP A 224 2.00 6.21 -17.42
CA ASP A 224 3.00 6.87 -18.28
C ASP A 224 3.67 8.12 -17.68
N GLY A 225 3.23 8.56 -16.50
CA GLY A 225 3.74 9.74 -15.81
C GLY A 225 3.07 11.05 -16.21
N PHE A 226 2.23 11.06 -17.26
CA PHE A 226 1.47 12.23 -17.71
C PHE A 226 0.04 12.26 -17.18
N SER A 227 -0.35 11.38 -16.24
CA SER A 227 -1.75 11.23 -15.78
C SER A 227 -2.47 12.51 -15.27
N GLY A 228 -1.75 13.62 -15.03
CA GLY A 228 -2.37 14.94 -14.80
C GLY A 228 -2.93 15.54 -16.09
N GLY A 229 -4.21 15.96 -16.09
CA GLY A 229 -4.86 16.48 -17.29
C GLY A 229 -5.05 15.47 -18.42
N HIS A 230 -4.90 14.16 -18.15
CA HIS A 230 -5.09 13.09 -19.12
C HIS A 230 -6.15 12.08 -18.69
N VAL A 231 -6.74 11.38 -19.66
CA VAL A 231 -7.80 10.38 -19.50
C VAL A 231 -7.42 9.11 -20.26
N ALA A 232 -7.50 7.96 -19.60
CA ALA A 232 -7.37 6.64 -20.23
C ALA A 232 -8.20 5.58 -19.51
N SER A 233 -8.28 4.40 -20.11
CA SER A 233 -8.85 3.22 -19.43
C SER A 233 -7.95 2.76 -18.29
N PHE A 234 -8.54 2.37 -17.16
CA PHE A 234 -7.80 1.83 -16.03
C PHE A 234 -7.43 0.37 -16.22
N TYR A 235 -6.14 0.08 -16.10
CA TYR A 235 -5.71 -1.25 -15.69
C TYR A 235 -5.93 -1.41 -14.18
N HIS A 236 -5.89 -2.65 -13.70
CA HIS A 236 -6.19 -2.99 -12.33
C HIS A 236 -5.08 -3.88 -11.76
N HIS A 237 -4.89 -3.85 -10.44
CA HIS A 237 -4.11 -4.82 -9.68
C HIS A 237 -4.87 -6.16 -9.61
N ILE A 238 -5.01 -6.80 -10.77
CA ILE A 238 -5.64 -8.09 -10.99
C ILE A 238 -4.57 -9.02 -11.56
N HIS A 239 -4.46 -10.20 -10.97
CA HIS A 239 -3.70 -11.31 -11.50
C HIS A 239 -4.63 -12.17 -12.36
N PHE A 240 -4.37 -12.21 -13.66
CA PHE A 240 -5.05 -13.14 -14.56
C PHE A 240 -4.35 -14.50 -14.52
N ASN A 241 -5.06 -15.52 -14.07
CA ASN A 241 -4.54 -16.89 -14.08
C ASN A 241 -4.85 -17.56 -15.41
N GLU A 242 -3.84 -17.70 -16.26
CA GLU A 242 -3.97 -18.30 -17.59
C GLU A 242 -4.41 -19.78 -17.55
N THR A 243 -4.11 -20.52 -16.48
CA THR A 243 -4.44 -21.95 -16.39
C THR A 243 -5.94 -22.16 -16.19
N VAL A 244 -6.55 -21.37 -15.32
CA VAL A 244 -8.00 -21.48 -15.01
C VAL A 244 -8.84 -20.41 -15.72
N GLN A 245 -8.21 -19.53 -16.50
CA GLN A 245 -8.83 -18.44 -17.24
C GLN A 245 -9.72 -17.57 -16.33
N ALA A 246 -9.18 -17.18 -15.17
CA ALA A 246 -9.93 -16.44 -14.17
C ALA A 246 -9.11 -15.29 -13.58
N ASP A 247 -9.81 -14.19 -13.32
CA ASP A 247 -9.26 -13.03 -12.64
C ASP A 247 -9.26 -13.22 -11.12
N ARG A 248 -8.19 -12.75 -10.48
CA ARG A 248 -8.06 -12.68 -9.03
C ARG A 248 -7.49 -11.33 -8.63
N ARG A 249 -7.94 -10.75 -7.51
CA ARG A 249 -7.30 -9.61 -6.88
C ARG A 249 -5.81 -9.90 -6.63
N SER A 250 -4.94 -9.02 -7.11
CA SER A 250 -3.50 -9.08 -6.82
C SER A 250 -3.15 -8.27 -5.57
N SER A 251 -3.63 -8.71 -4.40
CA SER A 251 -3.21 -8.12 -3.12
C SER A 251 -1.72 -8.39 -2.87
N SER A 252 -1.08 -7.65 -1.96
CA SER A 252 0.30 -7.94 -1.57
C SER A 252 0.45 -9.30 -0.87
N ALA A 253 -0.59 -9.81 -0.21
CA ALA A 253 -0.59 -11.18 0.30
C ALA A 253 -0.56 -12.20 -0.85
N TRP A 254 -1.39 -12.02 -1.88
CA TRP A 254 -1.29 -12.82 -3.09
C TRP A 254 0.03 -12.61 -3.83
N SER A 255 0.60 -11.41 -3.83
CA SER A 255 1.76 -11.12 -4.66
C SER A 255 3.08 -11.57 -4.01
N PHE A 256 3.18 -11.56 -2.68
CA PHE A 256 4.45 -11.74 -1.96
C PHE A 256 4.44 -12.86 -0.92
N LEU A 257 3.31 -13.50 -0.65
CA LEU A 257 3.19 -14.48 0.42
C LEU A 257 2.72 -15.85 -0.05
N TYR A 258 1.63 -15.93 -0.82
CA TYR A 258 0.99 -17.21 -1.13
C TYR A 258 1.59 -18.00 -2.32
N PRO A 259 1.99 -17.38 -3.45
CA PRO A 259 2.48 -18.11 -4.60
C PRO A 259 3.73 -18.91 -4.27
N GLN A 260 3.87 -20.09 -4.89
CA GLN A 260 5.00 -20.98 -4.63
C GLN A 260 6.35 -20.29 -4.88
N ALA A 261 6.47 -19.48 -5.94
CA ALA A 261 7.68 -18.72 -6.25
C ALA A 261 8.02 -17.65 -5.20
N GLN A 262 7.08 -17.31 -4.33
CA GLN A 262 7.21 -16.28 -3.30
C GLN A 262 7.38 -16.86 -1.89
N GLN A 263 7.39 -18.18 -1.74
CA GLN A 263 7.69 -18.83 -0.47
C GLN A 263 9.13 -18.55 -0.03
N ARG A 264 9.33 -18.26 1.27
CA ARG A 264 10.64 -17.94 1.85
C ARG A 264 10.81 -18.68 3.17
N ALA A 265 11.82 -19.54 3.26
CA ALA A 265 12.12 -20.28 4.50
C ALA A 265 12.49 -19.38 5.69
N GLY A 266 13.06 -18.19 5.40
CA GLY A 266 13.41 -17.21 6.42
C GLY A 266 12.24 -16.31 6.87
N LEU A 267 11.04 -16.49 6.31
CA LEU A 267 9.89 -15.63 6.61
C LEU A 267 8.92 -16.32 7.57
N THR A 268 8.68 -15.67 8.70
CA THR A 268 7.62 -16.00 9.65
C THR A 268 6.60 -14.88 9.70
N VAL A 269 5.32 -15.21 9.68
CA VAL A 269 4.20 -14.26 9.77
C VAL A 269 3.33 -14.62 10.96
N LEU A 270 3.25 -13.72 11.94
CA LEU A 270 2.39 -13.83 13.11
C LEU A 270 1.15 -12.95 12.92
N THR A 271 -0.01 -13.57 12.74
CA THR A 271 -1.31 -12.90 12.54
C THR A 271 -2.13 -12.83 13.83
N GLY A 272 -3.03 -11.86 13.93
CA GLY A 272 -3.85 -11.67 15.14
C GLY A 272 -3.13 -10.96 16.29
N TYR A 273 -1.96 -10.37 16.05
CA TYR A 273 -1.16 -9.65 17.04
C TYR A 273 -0.86 -8.22 16.61
N ARG A 274 -0.93 -7.28 17.54
CA ARG A 274 -0.52 -5.89 17.30
C ARG A 274 0.79 -5.58 17.99
N VAL A 275 1.62 -4.76 17.34
CA VAL A 275 2.78 -4.15 17.98
C VAL A 275 2.35 -2.88 18.71
N ASN A 276 2.72 -2.80 19.97
CA ASN A 276 2.43 -1.65 20.83
C ASN A 276 3.47 -0.56 20.64
N SER A 277 4.73 -0.91 20.85
CA SER A 277 5.84 0.02 20.83
C SER A 277 7.12 -0.75 20.51
N LEU A 278 8.15 0.00 20.14
CA LEU A 278 9.51 -0.47 20.09
C LEU A 278 10.05 -0.58 21.52
N VAL A 279 10.90 -1.58 21.74
CA VAL A 279 11.82 -1.59 22.88
C VAL A 279 13.08 -0.87 22.42
N THR A 280 13.47 0.18 23.13
CA THR A 280 14.59 1.04 22.74
C THR A 280 15.66 1.11 23.82
N LEU A 281 16.90 1.29 23.38
CA LEU A 281 18.05 1.57 24.23
C LEU A 281 18.68 2.89 23.79
N LYS A 282 18.84 3.81 24.74
CA LYS A 282 19.59 5.05 24.51
C LYS A 282 21.06 4.84 24.86
N LYS A 283 21.94 4.89 23.86
CA LYS A 283 23.39 4.75 24.05
C LYS A 283 24.01 6.04 24.59
N ARG A 284 25.24 5.93 25.10
CA ARG A 284 26.07 7.10 25.44
C ARG A 284 26.28 7.94 24.17
N GLY A 285 25.90 9.22 24.19
CA GLY A 285 25.93 10.11 23.03
C GLY A 285 24.55 10.46 22.45
N GLY A 286 23.46 9.88 23.00
CA GLY A 286 22.10 10.26 22.63
C GLY A 286 21.50 9.47 21.47
N GLU A 287 22.29 8.59 20.82
CA GLU A 287 21.82 7.64 19.82
C GLU A 287 20.77 6.69 20.43
N VAL A 288 19.65 6.51 19.73
CA VAL A 288 18.57 5.61 20.12
C VAL A 288 18.59 4.40 19.20
N THR A 289 18.64 3.21 19.77
CA THR A 289 18.63 1.95 19.03
C THR A 289 17.40 1.14 19.42
N ALA A 290 16.63 0.67 18.45
CA ALA A 290 15.59 -0.33 18.70
C ALA A 290 16.25 -1.70 18.97
N THR A 291 15.83 -2.39 20.02
CA THR A 291 16.36 -3.71 20.41
C THR A 291 15.28 -4.80 20.34
N GLY A 292 14.02 -4.41 20.15
CA GLY A 292 12.92 -5.34 19.99
C GLY A 292 11.59 -4.62 19.77
N VAL A 293 10.51 -5.40 19.76
CA VAL A 293 9.14 -4.90 19.68
C VAL A 293 8.29 -5.54 20.78
N LEU A 294 7.44 -4.73 21.41
CA LEU A 294 6.45 -5.20 22.37
C LEU A 294 5.16 -5.54 21.62
N VAL A 295 4.78 -6.80 21.64
CA VAL A 295 3.68 -7.39 20.88
C VAL A 295 2.59 -7.85 21.83
N GLN A 296 1.32 -7.75 21.41
CA GLN A 296 0.21 -8.32 22.15
C GLN A 296 -0.84 -8.92 21.22
N PRO A 297 -1.55 -9.98 21.65
CA PRO A 297 -2.67 -10.51 20.90
C PRO A 297 -3.77 -9.45 20.79
N THR A 298 -4.56 -9.54 19.73
CA THR A 298 -5.72 -8.67 19.53
C THR A 298 -6.89 -9.04 20.44
N ILE A 299 -6.93 -10.28 20.93
CA ILE A 299 -7.98 -10.81 21.81
C ILE A 299 -7.32 -11.48 23.02
N GLY A 300 -7.51 -10.91 24.21
CA GLY A 300 -6.98 -11.45 25.46
C GLY A 300 -5.45 -11.53 25.50
N GLY A 301 -4.93 -12.27 26.48
CA GLY A 301 -3.51 -12.62 26.62
C GLY A 301 -2.58 -11.51 27.13
N GLY A 302 -1.33 -11.91 27.35
CA GLY A 302 -0.26 -11.03 27.84
C GLY A 302 0.58 -10.43 26.71
N THR A 303 1.46 -9.51 27.07
CA THR A 303 2.43 -8.93 26.13
C THR A 303 3.68 -9.81 26.01
N ILE A 304 4.28 -9.86 24.83
CA ILE A 304 5.49 -10.62 24.50
C ILE A 304 6.49 -9.67 23.85
N VAL A 305 7.78 -9.86 24.10
CA VAL A 305 8.85 -9.10 23.44
C VAL A 305 9.56 -10.01 22.45
N PHE A 306 9.66 -9.55 21.19
CA PHE A 306 10.57 -10.13 20.22
C PHE A 306 11.79 -9.22 20.07
N ASN A 307 12.98 -9.79 20.21
CA ASN A 307 14.22 -9.06 20.07
C ASN A 307 14.63 -8.97 18.59
N ILE A 308 15.41 -7.94 18.26
CA ILE A 308 16.02 -7.77 16.93
C ILE A 308 17.54 -7.76 17.01
N SER A 309 18.18 -8.26 15.96
CA SER A 309 19.64 -8.18 15.78
C SER A 309 20.09 -7.25 14.65
N LYS A 310 19.17 -6.82 13.76
CA LYS A 310 19.42 -5.78 12.76
C LYS A 310 18.42 -4.63 12.90
N GLU A 311 17.30 -4.67 12.18
CA GLU A 311 16.40 -3.52 12.04
C GLU A 311 14.94 -3.86 12.29
N VAL A 312 14.18 -2.85 12.71
CA VAL A 312 12.72 -2.87 12.67
C VAL A 312 12.26 -2.04 11.48
N VAL A 313 11.40 -2.61 10.64
CA VAL A 313 10.71 -1.90 9.57
C VAL A 313 9.27 -1.62 10.02
N ILE A 314 8.90 -0.35 10.15
CA ILE A 314 7.53 0.03 10.51
C ILE A 314 6.72 0.23 9.23
N SER A 315 5.73 -0.64 8.99
CA SER A 315 4.90 -0.64 7.78
C SER A 315 3.40 -0.75 8.10
N SER A 316 2.97 -0.11 9.18
CA SER A 316 1.58 -0.15 9.68
C SER A 316 0.66 0.89 9.03
N GLY A 317 1.05 1.46 7.89
CA GLY A 317 0.32 2.51 7.19
C GLY A 317 0.45 3.90 7.84
N ALA A 318 -0.10 4.92 7.17
CA ALA A 318 0.09 6.33 7.52
C ALA A 318 -0.48 6.72 8.89
N LEU A 319 -1.50 6.00 9.38
CA LEU A 319 -2.15 6.29 10.66
C LEU A 319 -1.47 5.60 11.85
N TYR A 320 -1.05 4.34 11.71
CA TYR A 320 -0.53 3.56 12.84
C TYR A 320 0.99 3.58 12.97
N SER A 321 1.74 3.77 11.88
CA SER A 321 3.20 3.92 11.97
C SER A 321 3.61 5.08 12.88
N PRO A 322 3.08 6.32 12.74
CA PRO A 322 3.38 7.40 13.68
C PRO A 322 2.87 7.10 15.10
N ALA A 323 1.73 6.43 15.24
CA ALA A 323 1.22 6.06 16.56
C ALA A 323 2.12 5.05 17.30
N ILE A 324 2.74 4.11 16.58
CA ILE A 324 3.75 3.19 17.14
C ILE A 324 4.98 3.97 17.57
N LEU A 325 5.49 4.88 16.73
CA LEU A 325 6.63 5.74 17.07
C LEU A 325 6.35 6.57 18.33
N GLN A 326 5.19 7.23 18.40
CA GLN A 326 4.78 8.03 19.56
C GLN A 326 4.69 7.18 20.82
N ARG A 327 4.06 6.00 20.78
CA ARG A 327 4.03 5.06 21.92
C ARG A 327 5.42 4.50 22.30
N SER A 328 6.39 4.62 21.41
CA SER A 328 7.80 4.25 21.66
C SER A 328 8.64 5.42 22.20
N GLY A 329 8.01 6.56 22.50
CA GLY A 329 8.69 7.77 22.95
C GLY A 329 9.34 8.57 21.82
N ILE A 330 9.01 8.32 20.56
CA ILE A 330 9.56 9.02 19.39
C ILE A 330 8.48 9.93 18.81
N GLY A 331 8.62 11.24 19.01
CA GLY A 331 7.61 12.22 18.61
C GLY A 331 7.78 13.56 19.32
N ASN A 332 6.79 14.45 19.25
CA ASN A 332 6.82 15.73 19.96
C ASN A 332 6.90 15.53 21.48
N ALA A 333 8.02 15.90 22.09
CA ALA A 333 8.29 15.60 23.50
C ALA A 333 7.25 16.18 24.48
N THR A 334 6.73 17.39 24.21
CA THR A 334 5.69 18.02 25.04
C THR A 334 4.38 17.25 24.96
N TYR A 335 3.96 16.88 23.76
CA TYR A 335 2.76 16.07 23.54
C TYR A 335 2.89 14.68 24.19
N LEU A 336 4.03 14.01 24.02
CA LEU A 336 4.28 12.70 24.62
C LEU A 336 4.23 12.73 26.15
N LYS A 337 4.86 13.73 26.78
CA LYS A 337 4.81 13.93 28.23
C LYS A 337 3.37 14.17 28.73
N SER A 338 2.54 14.87 27.97
CA SER A 338 1.12 15.08 28.31
C SER A 338 0.32 13.77 28.35
N LEU A 339 0.78 12.74 27.63
CA LEU A 339 0.22 11.39 27.59
C LEU A 339 0.92 10.42 28.55
N GLN A 340 1.81 10.91 29.42
CA GLN A 340 2.63 10.08 30.32
C GLN A 340 3.54 9.08 29.59
N ILE A 341 3.97 9.44 28.38
CA ILE A 341 4.97 8.69 27.61
C ILE A 341 6.31 9.41 27.74
N GLU A 342 7.33 8.70 28.21
CA GLU A 342 8.69 9.26 28.32
C GLU A 342 9.29 9.48 26.92
N PRO A 343 9.70 10.71 26.55
CA PRO A 343 10.32 10.97 25.27
C PRO A 343 11.72 10.37 25.19
N VAL A 344 11.90 9.45 24.23
CA VAL A 344 13.18 8.82 23.89
C VAL A 344 13.93 9.68 22.86
N LEU A 345 13.20 10.19 21.86
CA LEU A 345 13.69 11.07 20.80
C LEU A 345 12.63 12.14 20.49
N ASP A 346 13.00 13.41 20.62
CA ASP A 346 12.12 14.53 20.25
C ASP A 346 12.15 14.73 18.74
N LEU A 347 11.09 14.26 18.07
CA LEU A 347 10.91 14.36 16.62
C LEU A 347 9.49 14.88 16.35
N PRO A 348 9.27 16.20 16.46
CA PRO A 348 7.92 16.76 16.54
C PRO A 348 7.08 16.59 15.28
N SER A 349 7.69 16.26 14.14
CA SER A 349 7.01 15.97 12.88
C SER A 349 6.31 14.60 12.85
N VAL A 350 6.57 13.69 13.80
CA VAL A 350 5.92 12.38 13.85
C VAL A 350 4.41 12.54 14.09
N GLY A 351 3.62 12.15 13.08
CA GLY A 351 2.16 12.25 13.09
C GLY A 351 1.64 13.59 12.55
N ALA A 352 2.51 14.52 12.19
CA ALA A 352 2.17 15.75 11.48
C ALA A 352 2.14 15.51 9.95
N ASN A 353 1.81 16.56 9.18
CA ASN A 353 1.79 16.56 7.71
C ASN A 353 0.95 15.44 7.07
N PHE A 354 -0.09 14.97 7.78
CA PHE A 354 -1.07 14.04 7.21
C PHE A 354 -1.80 14.73 6.05
N GLN A 355 -1.77 14.09 4.89
CA GLN A 355 -2.40 14.54 3.66
C GLN A 355 -3.27 13.42 3.14
N ASP A 356 -4.53 13.73 2.86
CA ASP A 356 -5.51 12.78 2.35
C ASP A 356 -6.48 13.48 1.39
N GLN A 357 -7.18 12.69 0.59
CA GLN A 357 -8.11 13.17 -0.43
C GLN A 357 -9.55 12.94 0.02
N ILE A 358 -10.38 13.97 -0.08
CA ILE A 358 -11.81 13.83 0.16
C ILE A 358 -12.45 13.26 -1.10
N LEU A 359 -12.98 12.04 -1.00
CA LEU A 359 -13.80 11.46 -2.06
C LEU A 359 -15.25 11.99 -1.96
N LEU A 360 -15.68 12.71 -2.98
CA LEU A 360 -17.09 13.08 -3.17
C LEU A 360 -17.74 12.04 -4.09
N THR A 361 -18.53 11.13 -3.52
CA THR A 361 -19.08 9.98 -4.25
C THR A 361 -20.23 10.31 -5.20
N ASN A 362 -20.88 11.47 -5.04
CA ASN A 362 -22.14 11.79 -5.72
C ASN A 362 -22.02 13.07 -6.54
N VAL A 363 -21.75 12.91 -7.84
CA VAL A 363 -22.07 13.94 -8.84
C VAL A 363 -23.19 13.38 -9.71
N SER A 364 -24.44 13.69 -9.34
CA SER A 364 -25.60 13.24 -10.10
C SER A 364 -25.92 14.25 -11.21
N PHE A 365 -25.78 13.83 -12.46
CA PHE A 365 -26.26 14.59 -13.61
C PHE A 365 -27.67 14.12 -13.96
N PRO A 366 -28.71 14.97 -13.85
CA PRO A 366 -30.02 14.62 -14.35
C PRO A 366 -29.94 14.47 -15.88
N LEU A 367 -30.11 13.26 -16.39
CA LEU A 367 -30.34 13.06 -17.81
C LEU A 367 -31.66 13.75 -18.18
N ALA A 368 -31.69 14.46 -19.31
CA ALA A 368 -32.95 14.94 -19.88
C ALA A 368 -33.93 13.76 -19.99
N ALA A 369 -35.21 14.00 -19.69
CA ALA A 369 -36.26 13.03 -19.31
C ALA A 369 -36.63 11.91 -20.33
N SER A 370 -35.75 11.56 -21.26
CA SER A 370 -35.97 10.51 -22.27
C SER A 370 -34.84 9.46 -22.38
N ALA A 371 -33.76 9.57 -21.59
CA ALA A 371 -32.71 8.55 -21.60
C ALA A 371 -32.93 7.48 -20.52
N ASN A 372 -33.83 6.52 -20.77
CA ASN A 372 -33.91 5.27 -20.00
C ASN A 372 -32.76 4.31 -20.41
N ASN A 373 -31.50 4.75 -20.26
CA ASN A 373 -30.36 3.86 -20.53
C ASN A 373 -29.86 3.24 -19.22
N THR A 374 -30.58 2.24 -18.72
CA THR A 374 -30.15 1.39 -17.60
C THR A 374 -28.92 0.55 -17.91
N ASN A 375 -28.43 0.53 -19.16
CA ASN A 375 -27.19 -0.17 -19.53
C ASN A 375 -25.93 0.61 -19.13
N VAL A 376 -26.03 1.91 -18.80
CA VAL A 376 -24.88 2.73 -18.36
C VAL A 376 -24.56 2.51 -16.88
N THR A 377 -25.54 2.11 -16.07
CA THR A 377 -25.39 1.90 -14.62
C THR A 377 -25.01 0.47 -14.30
N GLY A 378 -24.17 -0.19 -15.13
CA GLY A 378 -23.73 -1.58 -14.92
C GLY A 378 -23.61 -1.85 -13.43
N GLY A 379 -24.39 -2.84 -12.95
CA GLY A 379 -24.96 -2.90 -11.59
C GLY A 379 -24.02 -2.62 -10.41
N ALA A 380 -24.56 -2.62 -9.19
CA ALA A 380 -23.90 -2.15 -7.96
C ALA A 380 -22.54 -2.81 -7.59
N ASP A 381 -22.05 -3.79 -8.35
CA ASP A 381 -20.85 -4.59 -8.11
C ASP A 381 -19.71 -4.35 -9.11
N VAL A 382 -19.80 -3.31 -9.95
CA VAL A 382 -18.80 -3.08 -10.99
C VAL A 382 -17.51 -2.47 -10.40
N LEU A 383 -16.37 -3.13 -10.64
CA LEU A 383 -15.03 -2.53 -10.57
C LEU A 383 -15.12 -1.09 -11.09
N LEU A 384 -14.70 -0.09 -10.32
CA LEU A 384 -14.86 1.30 -10.72
C LEU A 384 -14.12 1.56 -12.05
N GLY A 385 -14.85 1.45 -13.17
CA GLY A 385 -14.40 1.84 -14.50
C GLY A 385 -14.39 3.34 -14.72
N ILE A 386 -14.51 4.12 -13.62
CA ILE A 386 -14.53 5.57 -13.64
C ILE A 386 -13.17 6.02 -14.14
N VAL A 387 -13.12 6.59 -15.34
CA VAL A 387 -11.90 7.24 -15.84
C VAL A 387 -11.61 8.46 -14.98
N VAL A 388 -10.43 8.53 -14.36
CA VAL A 388 -10.01 9.70 -13.59
C VAL A 388 -8.95 10.41 -14.40
N SER A 389 -9.31 11.58 -14.93
CA SER A 389 -8.33 12.67 -14.99
C SER A 389 -8.26 13.31 -13.60
N HIS A 390 -7.06 13.65 -13.15
CA HIS A 390 -6.92 14.73 -12.18
C HIS A 390 -6.63 16.00 -12.99
N PRO A 391 -7.63 16.60 -13.68
CA PRO A 391 -7.38 17.85 -14.36
C PRO A 391 -7.10 18.88 -13.26
N THR A 392 -5.93 19.47 -13.28
CA THR A 392 -5.69 20.66 -12.49
C THR A 392 -6.63 21.76 -12.98
N ALA A 393 -6.85 22.81 -12.17
CA ALA A 393 -7.58 23.99 -12.64
C ALA A 393 -6.98 24.57 -13.94
N ARG A 394 -5.66 24.39 -14.15
CA ARG A 394 -4.98 24.75 -15.39
C ARG A 394 -5.37 23.83 -16.55
N ASP A 395 -5.42 22.53 -16.32
CA ASP A 395 -5.79 21.56 -17.36
C ASP A 395 -7.26 21.71 -17.76
N ALA A 396 -8.12 22.09 -16.81
CA ALA A 396 -9.55 22.27 -17.06
C ALA A 396 -9.91 23.65 -17.64
N LEU A 397 -9.22 24.73 -17.22
CA LEU A 397 -9.66 26.11 -17.46
C LEU A 397 -8.58 27.02 -18.07
N GLY A 398 -7.42 26.47 -18.44
CA GLY A 398 -6.27 27.23 -18.92
C GLY A 398 -5.57 28.03 -17.82
N THR A 399 -4.51 28.76 -18.19
CA THR A 399 -3.69 29.54 -17.23
C THR A 399 -4.49 30.60 -16.49
N ASP A 400 -5.41 31.27 -17.20
CA ASP A 400 -6.18 32.39 -16.65
C ASP A 400 -7.29 31.89 -15.72
N GLY A 401 -7.95 30.78 -16.08
CA GLY A 401 -8.92 30.11 -15.22
C GLY A 401 -8.30 29.50 -13.97
N ALA A 402 -7.08 28.95 -14.08
CA ALA A 402 -6.31 28.48 -12.92
C ALA A 402 -5.95 29.62 -11.97
N ALA A 403 -5.52 30.77 -12.50
CA ALA A 403 -5.21 31.95 -11.68
C ALA A 403 -6.47 32.49 -10.98
N ALA A 404 -7.63 32.46 -11.64
CA ALA A 404 -8.90 32.84 -11.05
C ALA A 404 -9.34 31.89 -9.92
N ILE A 405 -9.20 30.57 -10.11
CA ILE A 405 -9.47 29.58 -9.06
C ILE A 405 -8.46 29.69 -7.92
N ASP A 406 -7.16 29.77 -8.19
CA ASP A 406 -6.13 29.92 -7.15
C ASP A 406 -6.38 31.18 -6.31
N ALA A 407 -6.68 32.31 -6.96
CA ALA A 407 -7.07 33.52 -6.26
C ALA A 407 -8.38 33.36 -5.48
N SER A 408 -9.36 32.59 -6.00
CA SER A 408 -10.62 32.30 -5.31
C SER A 408 -10.44 31.34 -4.13
N CYS A 409 -9.60 30.31 -4.26
CA CYS A 409 -9.24 29.37 -3.20
C CYS A 409 -8.43 30.10 -2.14
N LYS A 410 -7.44 30.91 -2.49
CA LYS A 410 -6.72 31.77 -1.54
C LYS A 410 -7.65 32.76 -0.82
N ARG A 411 -8.64 33.33 -1.52
CA ARG A 411 -9.69 34.18 -0.92
C ARG A 411 -10.70 33.40 -0.07
N ALA A 412 -11.01 32.15 -0.41
CA ALA A 412 -11.91 31.30 0.39
C ALA A 412 -11.18 30.67 1.59
N LEU A 413 -9.87 30.48 1.45
CA LEU A 413 -8.90 30.05 2.45
C LEU A 413 -8.24 31.27 3.13
N THR A 414 -8.83 32.47 3.09
CA THR A 414 -8.52 33.53 4.07
C THR A 414 -9.03 33.08 5.43
N LEU A 415 -8.39 32.04 5.93
CA LEU A 415 -8.13 31.75 7.31
C LEU A 415 -6.83 32.50 7.59
N ASP A 416 -6.92 33.80 7.87
CA ASP A 416 -5.85 34.67 8.36
C ASP A 416 -5.34 34.23 9.76
N ALA A 417 -5.31 32.93 10.04
CA ALA A 417 -4.91 32.35 11.31
C ALA A 417 -4.13 31.03 11.18
N TYR A 418 -3.68 30.62 9.97
CA TYR A 418 -2.93 29.34 9.87
C TYR A 418 -1.75 29.32 8.88
N ILE A 419 -1.41 30.45 8.25
CA ILE A 419 -0.22 30.54 7.38
C ILE A 419 0.98 31.23 8.09
N ASP A 420 0.75 31.98 9.17
CA ASP A 420 1.80 32.71 9.90
C ASP A 420 2.46 31.92 11.06
N THR A 421 2.53 30.58 10.99
CA THR A 421 3.30 29.83 12.02
C THR A 421 4.12 28.65 11.53
N TYR A 422 4.16 28.34 10.22
CA TYR A 422 4.98 27.23 9.73
C TYR A 422 5.65 27.46 8.36
N LEU A 423 5.85 28.71 7.96
CA LEU A 423 6.76 29.04 6.86
C LEU A 423 7.91 29.88 7.39
N TYR A 424 9.08 29.24 7.44
CA TYR A 424 10.39 29.84 7.22
C TYR A 424 10.66 31.17 7.95
N HIS A 425 11.18 31.07 9.18
CA HIS A 425 12.08 32.10 9.69
C HIS A 425 13.53 31.65 9.48
N ASP A 426 14.26 32.54 8.82
CA ASP A 426 15.71 32.74 8.83
C ASP A 426 16.57 31.77 8.01
N TYR A 427 16.83 32.15 6.76
CA TYR A 427 18.19 32.42 6.28
C TYR A 427 18.07 33.25 5.00
N ILE A 428 18.25 34.56 5.13
CA ILE A 428 19.01 35.48 4.26
C ILE A 428 18.70 36.89 4.80
N GLU A 429 19.50 37.34 5.75
CA GLU A 429 19.89 38.74 5.79
C GLU A 429 21.36 38.78 5.36
N THR A 430 21.55 39.23 4.12
CA THR A 430 22.80 39.77 3.57
C THR A 430 23.23 41.01 4.38
N PRO A 431 24.52 41.41 4.37
CA PRO A 431 24.97 42.54 5.18
C PRO A 431 24.21 43.85 4.91
#